data_AF-A0AAV7I218-F1
#
_entry.id   AF-A0AAV7I218-F1
#
_cell.length_a   1.000
_cell.length_b   1.000
_cell.length_c   1.000
_cell.angle_alpha   90.00
_cell.angle_beta   90.00
_cell.angle_gamma   90.00
#
_symmetry.space_group_name_H-M   'P 1'
#
loop_
_entity.id
_entity.type
_entity.pdbx_description
1 polymer ?
#
loop_
_entity_poly.entity_id
_entity_poly.type
_entity_poly.pdbx_seq_one_letter_code
_entity_poly.pdbx_strand_id
1 'polypeptide(L)'
;MSAALHHCRQCGAVVCGPCSNKKLFLPGQGNGKAVRVCLQCYDEANKVKSSGDNYNILEQSRHSADSSGGDSSGDEDEHNKDEKHDEPKFYSILAQ
;
A
#
# COMPACT_ATOMS: atom_id res chain seq x y z
N MET A 1 19.52 -5.01 9.71
CA MET A 1 18.05 -5.13 9.92
C MET A 1 17.41 -3.82 9.50
N SER A 2 16.98 -3.72 8.26
CA SER A 2 16.31 -2.51 7.76
C SER A 2 14.89 -2.49 8.30
N ALA A 3 14.59 -1.58 9.23
CA ALA A 3 13.24 -1.38 9.71
C ALA A 3 12.44 -0.68 8.61
N ALA A 4 11.53 -1.42 7.96
CA ALA A 4 10.60 -0.81 7.02
C ALA A 4 9.75 0.24 7.75
N LEU A 5 9.73 1.45 7.19
CA LEU A 5 8.90 2.55 7.68
C LEU A 5 7.49 2.40 7.10
N HIS A 6 6.49 2.48 7.97
CA HIS A 6 5.08 2.35 7.61
C HIS A 6 4.31 3.60 8.03
N HIS A 7 3.33 3.99 7.23
CA HIS A 7 2.47 5.13 7.55
C HIS A 7 1.19 4.67 8.26
N CYS A 8 0.71 5.41 9.25
CA CYS A 8 -0.63 5.22 9.79
C CYS A 8 -1.65 5.82 8.81
N ARG A 9 -2.70 5.07 8.44
CA ARG A 9 -3.72 5.57 7.49
C ARG A 9 -4.73 6.51 8.15
N GLN A 10 -4.82 6.52 9.48
CA GLN A 10 -5.71 7.40 10.26
C GLN A 10 -5.06 8.76 10.52
N CYS A 11 -3.80 8.79 10.96
CA CYS A 11 -3.12 10.04 11.38
C CYS A 11 -1.92 10.43 10.50
N GLY A 12 -1.51 9.60 9.53
CA GLY A 12 -0.38 9.87 8.63
C GLY A 12 1.02 9.64 9.22
N ALA A 13 1.14 9.37 10.52
CA ALA A 13 2.43 9.23 11.20
C ALA A 13 3.28 8.07 10.64
N VAL A 14 4.61 8.27 10.58
CA VAL A 14 5.59 7.25 10.19
C VAL A 14 5.97 6.43 11.43
N VAL A 15 5.79 5.12 11.35
CA VAL A 15 5.99 4.16 12.43
C VAL A 15 6.67 2.89 11.91
N CYS A 16 7.33 2.13 12.78
CA CYS A 16 7.89 0.83 12.39
C CYS A 16 6.79 -0.25 12.26
N GLY A 17 7.17 -1.42 11.72
CA GLY A 17 6.26 -2.55 11.51
C GLY A 17 5.52 -3.00 12.79
N PRO A 18 6.24 -3.23 13.90
CA PRO A 18 5.63 -3.56 15.19
C PRO A 18 4.65 -2.52 15.72
N CYS A 19 4.95 -1.22 15.54
CA CYS A 19 4.09 -0.12 15.99
C CYS A 19 2.82 0.08 15.14
N SER A 20 2.66 -0.68 14.05
CA SER A 20 1.49 -0.63 13.16
C SER A 20 0.93 -2.02 12.86
N ASN A 21 1.05 -2.96 13.79
CA ASN A 21 0.63 -4.35 13.59
C ASN A 21 -0.90 -4.58 13.65
N LYS A 22 -1.71 -3.52 13.80
CA LYS A 22 -3.18 -3.61 13.87
C LYS A 22 -3.85 -2.93 12.67
N LYS A 23 -5.09 -3.34 12.41
CA LYS A 23 -5.93 -2.81 11.34
C LYS A 23 -7.29 -2.40 11.90
N LEU A 24 -7.84 -1.32 11.35
CA LEU A 24 -9.18 -0.83 11.68
C LEU A 24 -10.00 -0.59 10.43
N PHE A 25 -11.31 -0.71 10.58
CA PHE A 25 -12.26 -0.31 9.56
C PHE A 25 -12.55 1.18 9.72
N LEU A 26 -12.17 1.99 8.73
CA LEU A 26 -12.40 3.43 8.79
C LEU A 26 -13.69 3.75 8.01
N PRO A 27 -14.75 4.26 8.68
CA PRO A 27 -15.92 4.72 7.96
C PRO A 27 -15.53 5.90 7.06
N GLY A 28 -15.91 5.84 5.78
CA GLY A 28 -15.57 6.87 4.79
C GLY A 28 -14.15 6.77 4.18
N GLN A 29 -13.31 5.85 4.65
CA GLN A 29 -11.96 5.65 4.10
C GLN A 29 -11.63 4.17 3.96
N GLY A 30 -11.20 3.75 2.76
CA GLY A 30 -10.71 2.40 2.54
C GLY A 30 -11.77 1.37 2.13
N ASN A 31 -12.63 1.70 1.17
CA ASN A 31 -13.38 0.77 0.31
C ASN A 31 -13.99 -0.46 1.02
N GLY A 32 -14.47 -0.30 2.26
CA GLY A 32 -15.01 -1.41 3.04
C GLY A 32 -13.98 -2.47 3.45
N LYS A 33 -12.70 -2.11 3.63
CA LYS A 33 -11.60 -3.00 4.04
C LYS A 33 -10.88 -2.43 5.26
N ALA A 34 -10.41 -3.32 6.14
CA ALA A 34 -9.60 -2.91 7.28
C ALA A 34 -8.23 -2.41 6.82
N VAL A 35 -7.87 -1.19 7.22
CA VAL A 35 -6.62 -0.51 6.87
C VAL A 35 -5.67 -0.47 8.06
N ARG A 36 -4.36 -0.44 7.77
CA ARG A 36 -3.31 -0.42 8.79
C ARG A 36 -3.31 0.90 9.56
N VAL A 37 -3.25 0.82 10.88
CA VAL A 37 -3.14 1.99 11.78
C VAL A 37 -2.04 1.78 12.81
N CYS A 38 -1.54 2.87 13.40
CA CYS A 38 -0.65 2.77 14.55
C CYS A 38 -1.42 2.31 15.80
N LEU A 39 -0.69 1.82 16.80
CA LEU A 39 -1.26 1.36 18.07
C LEU A 39 -2.10 2.45 18.77
N GLN A 40 -1.65 3.71 18.73
CA GLN A 40 -2.37 4.83 19.34
C GLN A 40 -3.78 5.01 18.73
N CYS A 41 -3.87 5.10 17.40
CA CYS A 41 -5.16 5.22 16.72
C CYS A 41 -6.03 3.97 16.93
N TYR A 42 -5.42 2.79 17.08
CA TYR A 42 -6.16 1.57 17.41
C TYR A 42 -6.85 1.68 18.78
N ASP A 43 -6.11 2.12 19.79
CA ASP A 43 -6.61 2.25 21.16
C ASP A 43 -7.65 3.36 21.29
N GLU A 44 -7.45 4.48 20.59
CA GLU A 44 -8.42 5.57 20.50
C GLU A 44 -9.74 5.10 19.90
N ALA A 45 -9.70 4.41 18.77
CA ALA A 45 -10.91 3.85 18.18
C ALA A 45 -11.61 2.90 19.16
N ASN A 46 -10.85 2.05 19.87
CA ASN A 46 -11.40 1.11 20.84
C ASN A 46 -12.04 1.80 22.05
N LYS A 47 -11.53 2.95 22.49
CA LYS A 47 -12.20 3.79 23.50
C LYS A 47 -13.56 4.28 23.00
N VAL A 48 -13.67 4.63 21.72
CA VAL A 48 -14.92 5.17 21.12
C VAL A 48 -16.02 4.10 20.96
N LYS A 49 -15.70 2.80 20.87
CA LYS A 49 -16.72 1.71 20.87
C LYS A 49 -17.69 1.78 22.03
N SER A 50 -17.22 2.26 23.17
CA SER A 50 -18.02 2.29 24.39
C SER A 50 -19.13 3.35 24.33
N SER A 51 -19.08 4.23 23.32
CA SER A 51 -20.00 5.37 23.17
C SER A 51 -20.93 5.30 21.94
N GLY A 52 -20.92 4.20 21.16
CA GLY A 52 -22.01 3.92 20.21
C GLY A 52 -21.69 3.99 18.71
N ASP A 53 -20.43 4.12 18.28
CA ASP A 53 -20.09 3.98 16.86
C ASP A 53 -19.63 2.55 16.55
N ASN A 54 -20.49 1.81 15.84
CA ASN A 54 -20.37 0.39 15.51
C ASN A 54 -19.19 0.11 14.56
N TYR A 55 -17.95 0.04 15.06
CA TYR A 55 -16.85 -0.58 14.30
C TYR A 55 -16.87 -2.10 14.51
N ASN A 56 -17.19 -2.85 13.46
CA ASN A 56 -17.27 -4.31 13.49
C ASN A 56 -15.85 -4.89 13.29
N ILE A 57 -15.25 -5.45 14.34
CA ILE A 57 -14.03 -6.26 14.22
C ILE A 57 -14.50 -7.67 13.87
N LEU A 58 -14.61 -7.93 12.57
CA LEU A 58 -14.79 -9.29 12.07
C LEU A 58 -13.41 -9.82 11.66
N GLU A 59 -12.71 -10.41 12.62
CA GLU A 59 -11.56 -11.26 12.35
C GLU A 59 -12.00 -12.70 12.53
N GLN A 60 -12.35 -13.38 11.44
CA GLN A 60 -11.94 -14.77 11.17
C GLN A 60 -12.41 -15.21 9.77
N SER A 61 -11.57 -15.97 9.08
CA SER A 61 -11.91 -16.89 7.96
C SER A 61 -12.08 -16.33 6.55
N ARG A 62 -10.99 -15.81 5.94
CA ARG A 62 -10.75 -16.08 4.50
C ARG A 62 -9.28 -16.43 4.27
N HIS A 63 -9.08 -17.74 4.18
CA HIS A 63 -8.13 -18.46 3.34
C HIS A 63 -6.98 -17.65 2.73
N SER A 64 -5.78 -18.01 3.19
CA SER A 64 -4.57 -18.21 2.40
C SER A 64 -4.74 -17.96 0.89
N ALA A 65 -4.35 -16.77 0.46
CA ALA A 65 -3.71 -16.58 -0.84
C ALA A 65 -2.46 -15.76 -0.55
N ASP A 66 -1.37 -16.47 -0.28
CA ASP A 66 -0.05 -15.98 -0.61
C ASP A 66 -0.10 -15.45 -2.06
N SER A 67 0.22 -14.18 -2.22
CA SER A 67 0.62 -13.64 -3.51
C SER A 67 1.84 -12.81 -3.22
N SER A 68 2.95 -13.53 -3.14
CA SER A 68 4.29 -12.98 -3.15
C SER A 68 4.45 -12.11 -4.40
N GLY A 69 4.86 -10.86 -4.18
CA GLY A 69 5.24 -9.95 -5.26
C GLY A 69 6.49 -10.45 -5.98
N GLY A 70 6.59 -10.08 -7.26
CA GLY A 70 7.81 -10.14 -8.03
C GLY A 70 7.77 -9.00 -9.05
N ASP A 71 8.37 -7.87 -8.70
CA ASP A 71 8.91 -6.93 -9.68
C ASP A 71 10.29 -7.45 -10.07
N SER A 72 10.43 -7.88 -11.32
CA SER A 72 11.73 -8.10 -11.94
C SER A 72 11.72 -7.38 -13.26
N SER A 73 12.35 -6.21 -13.28
CA SER A 73 12.88 -5.61 -14.51
C SER A 73 13.98 -6.54 -15.01
N GLY A 74 13.68 -7.25 -16.10
CA GLY A 74 14.63 -8.07 -16.84
C GLY A 74 14.76 -7.51 -18.25
N ASP A 75 15.86 -6.82 -18.50
CA ASP A 75 16.39 -6.53 -19.82
C ASP A 75 16.83 -7.85 -20.47
N GLU A 76 16.14 -8.30 -21.53
CA GLU A 76 16.68 -9.29 -22.47
C GLU A 76 16.25 -8.91 -23.90
N ASP A 77 17.24 -8.55 -24.70
CA ASP A 77 17.18 -8.37 -26.14
C ASP A 77 16.63 -9.62 -26.86
N GLU A 78 15.70 -9.49 -27.83
CA GLU A 78 15.79 -10.16 -29.14
C GLU A 78 14.68 -9.78 -30.14
N HIS A 79 15.15 -9.27 -31.28
CA HIS A 79 14.65 -9.29 -32.66
C HIS A 79 13.23 -9.85 -32.98
N ASN A 80 12.34 -9.00 -33.53
CA ASN A 80 11.86 -9.01 -34.94
C ASN A 80 10.39 -8.52 -35.12
N LYS A 81 10.29 -7.44 -35.89
CA LYS A 81 9.21 -6.97 -36.80
C LYS A 81 7.87 -6.41 -36.30
N ASP A 82 7.65 -5.20 -36.84
CA ASP A 82 6.40 -4.58 -37.25
C ASP A 82 5.44 -4.18 -36.12
N GLU A 83 5.55 -2.93 -35.66
CA GLU A 83 4.46 -1.94 -35.71
C GLU A 83 4.94 -0.56 -35.22
N LYS A 84 4.63 0.46 -36.02
CA LYS A 84 4.95 1.88 -35.78
C LYS A 84 4.14 2.38 -34.57
N HIS A 85 4.71 3.26 -33.74
CA HIS A 85 4.18 4.61 -33.51
C HIS A 85 5.01 5.43 -32.49
N ASP A 86 5.28 6.67 -32.93
CA ASP A 86 5.60 7.91 -32.22
C ASP A 86 6.96 8.10 -31.49
N GLU A 87 7.85 8.77 -32.23
CA GLU A 87 9.11 9.39 -31.85
C GLU A 87 8.88 10.73 -31.10
N PRO A 88 9.41 10.93 -29.88
CA PRO A 88 9.58 12.28 -29.34
C PRO A 88 10.94 12.83 -29.77
N LYS A 89 10.93 13.74 -30.76
CA LYS A 89 12.10 14.54 -31.16
C LYS A 89 12.48 15.54 -30.07
N PHE A 90 13.34 15.14 -29.14
CA PHE A 90 13.95 16.08 -28.21
C PHE A 90 15.39 15.62 -27.93
N TYR A 91 16.36 16.43 -28.36
CA TYR A 91 17.83 16.24 -28.30
C TYR A 91 18.50 15.43 -29.42
N SER A 92 18.94 16.17 -30.45
CA SER A 92 20.37 16.18 -30.83
C SER A 92 20.69 17.45 -31.61
N ILE A 93 20.92 18.51 -30.85
CA ILE A 93 21.65 19.71 -31.24
C ILE A 93 23.13 19.33 -31.45
N LEU A 94 23.73 19.84 -32.54
CA LEU A 94 25.17 20.06 -32.80
C LEU A 94 26.16 18.89 -32.65
N ALA A 95 26.67 18.41 -33.80
CA ALA A 95 28.10 18.14 -33.96
C ALA A 95 28.50 18.19 -35.46
N GLN A 96 29.23 19.26 -35.80
CA GLN A 96 30.16 19.50 -36.92
C GLN A 96 29.89 18.91 -38.31
#